data_AF-A0A8T4AHH9-F1
#
_entry.id   AF-A0A8T4AHH9-F1
#
_cell.length_a   1.000
_cell.length_b   1.000
_cell.length_c   1.000
_cell.angle_alpha   90.00
_cell.angle_beta   90.00
_cell.angle_gamma   90.00
#
_symmetry.space_group_name_H-M   'P 1'
#
loop_
_entity.id
_entity.type
_entity.pdbx_description
1 polymer ?
#
loop_
_entity_poly.entity_id
_entity_poly.type
_entity_poly.pdbx_seq_one_letter_code
_entity_poly.pdbx_strand_id
1 'polypeptide(L)'
;MPSNANWPRQRRLPELKHYVRIISVCLAILLYLSIAACSDSNHKPVYRNQILAFGTIVELTLFDTSDTDGEKLSNEIRLMMEDFHEHWHAWQNSPLTLLSQTLSQSGQSEINADDAELISKSLALSNASKGLFHPALGELISAWGFHSDELPLSPPSEQTINDILNTLPTLDQITITNNVISNDSGQAIHFDLGGFAKGVIIDRTIEYLRKAGIN
;
A
#
# COMPACT_ATOMS: atom_id res chain seq x y z
N MET A 1 -88.34 -20.57 -40.57
CA MET A 1 -87.56 -19.50 -41.24
C MET A 1 -88.47 -18.28 -41.41
N PRO A 2 -88.02 -17.00 -41.22
CA PRO A 2 -86.85 -16.44 -40.53
C PRO A 2 -87.21 -15.96 -39.10
N SER A 3 -86.29 -15.99 -38.12
CA SER A 3 -85.42 -14.88 -37.66
C SER A 3 -86.16 -13.60 -37.28
N ASN A 4 -86.06 -13.21 -36.00
CA ASN A 4 -85.66 -11.86 -35.58
C ASN A 4 -85.30 -11.87 -34.08
N ALA A 5 -84.06 -12.27 -33.80
CA ALA A 5 -83.43 -12.02 -32.52
C ALA A 5 -83.05 -10.54 -32.43
N ASN A 6 -83.83 -9.76 -31.67
CA ASN A 6 -83.48 -8.37 -31.34
C ASN A 6 -82.40 -8.37 -30.25
N TRP A 7 -81.14 -8.33 -30.67
CA TRP A 7 -80.01 -8.04 -29.79
C TRP A 7 -80.09 -6.58 -29.29
N PRO A 8 -79.92 -6.30 -28.00
CA PRO A 8 -79.81 -4.92 -27.54
C PRO A 8 -78.52 -4.30 -28.06
N ARG A 9 -78.66 -3.14 -28.71
CA ARG A 9 -77.55 -2.32 -29.25
C ARG A 9 -76.45 -2.15 -28.21
N GLN A 10 -75.21 -2.42 -28.62
CA GLN A 10 -73.97 -2.21 -27.89
C GLN A 10 -74.00 -0.89 -27.12
N ARG A 11 -74.06 -0.96 -25.78
CA ARG A 11 -73.76 0.19 -24.93
C ARG A 11 -72.29 0.53 -25.14
N ARG A 12 -72.04 1.81 -25.43
CA ARG A 12 -70.76 2.36 -25.85
C ARG A 12 -69.67 1.97 -24.84
N LEU A 13 -68.47 1.66 -25.33
CA LEU A 13 -67.25 1.36 -24.57
C LEU A 13 -66.30 2.58 -24.30
N PRO A 14 -66.72 3.87 -24.26
CA PRO A 14 -65.79 4.98 -24.06
C PRO A 14 -65.30 5.05 -22.61
N GLU A 15 -66.14 4.67 -21.65
CA GLU A 15 -65.80 4.54 -20.23
C GLU A 15 -64.60 3.60 -20.05
N LEU A 16 -64.65 2.40 -20.66
CA LEU A 16 -63.61 1.37 -20.52
C LEU A 16 -62.24 1.85 -21.05
N LYS A 17 -62.23 2.60 -22.16
CA LYS A 17 -61.00 3.17 -22.72
C LYS A 17 -60.40 4.25 -21.81
N HIS A 18 -61.24 4.98 -21.08
CA HIS A 18 -60.82 5.99 -20.13
C HIS A 18 -60.17 5.33 -18.90
N TYR A 19 -60.81 4.30 -18.33
CA TYR A 19 -60.24 3.52 -17.24
C TYR A 19 -58.93 2.82 -17.62
N VAL A 20 -58.84 2.22 -18.82
CA VAL A 20 -57.60 1.60 -19.30
C VAL A 20 -56.46 2.63 -19.42
N ARG A 21 -56.73 3.83 -19.94
CA ARG A 21 -55.71 4.90 -20.02
C ARG A 21 -55.25 5.37 -18.64
N ILE A 22 -56.18 5.55 -17.70
CA ILE A 22 -55.85 5.94 -16.31
C ILE A 22 -55.00 4.85 -15.66
N ILE A 23 -55.39 3.58 -15.79
CA ILE A 23 -54.62 2.44 -15.25
C ILE A 23 -53.23 2.39 -15.85
N SER A 24 -53.09 2.54 -17.18
CA SER A 24 -51.78 2.54 -17.85
C SER A 24 -50.88 3.70 -17.38
N VAL A 25 -51.44 4.89 -17.17
CA VAL A 25 -50.68 6.04 -16.66
C VAL A 25 -50.27 5.81 -15.20
N CYS A 26 -51.17 5.30 -14.35
CA CYS A 26 -50.83 4.95 -12.98
C CYS A 26 -49.75 3.86 -12.91
N LEU A 27 -49.81 2.85 -13.78
CA LEU A 27 -48.79 1.80 -13.87
C LEU A 27 -47.44 2.35 -14.33
N ALA A 28 -47.44 3.28 -15.29
CA ALA A 28 -46.22 3.94 -15.76
C ALA A 28 -45.59 4.84 -14.67
N ILE A 29 -46.42 5.57 -13.90
CA ILE A 29 -45.96 6.38 -12.76
C ILE A 29 -45.42 5.48 -11.65
N LEU A 30 -46.10 4.38 -11.34
CA LEU A 30 -45.66 3.42 -10.33
C LEU A 30 -44.32 2.78 -10.75
N LEU A 31 -44.18 2.42 -12.02
CA LEU A 31 -42.93 1.89 -12.57
C LEU A 31 -41.80 2.92 -12.50
N TYR A 32 -42.07 4.19 -12.83
CA TYR A 32 -41.09 5.28 -12.73
C TYR A 32 -40.65 5.52 -11.28
N LEU A 33 -41.58 5.52 -10.33
CA LEU A 33 -41.28 5.65 -8.90
C LEU A 33 -40.48 4.45 -8.36
N SER A 34 -40.78 3.22 -8.81
CA SER A 34 -40.00 2.03 -8.45
C SER A 34 -38.56 2.08 -8.98
N ILE A 35 -38.33 2.65 -10.17
CA ILE A 35 -36.97 2.82 -10.71
C ILE A 35 -36.21 3.90 -9.94
N ALA A 36 -36.86 5.00 -9.58
CA ALA A 36 -36.25 6.06 -8.76
C ALA A 36 -35.97 5.60 -7.32
N ALA A 37 -36.76 4.68 -6.77
CA ALA A 37 -36.55 4.10 -5.44
C ALA A 37 -35.43 3.04 -5.40
N CYS A 38 -35.02 2.50 -6.56
CA CYS A 38 -33.90 1.56 -6.67
C CYS A 38 -32.54 2.25 -6.84
N SER A 39 -32.45 3.58 -6.89
CA SER A 39 -31.15 4.25 -6.74
C SER A 39 -30.78 4.22 -5.26
N ASP A 40 -30.01 3.21 -4.89
CA ASP A 40 -29.52 2.99 -3.54
C ASP A 40 -28.57 4.14 -3.15
N SER A 41 -29.14 5.24 -2.65
CA SER A 41 -28.43 6.47 -2.29
C SER A 41 -27.60 6.34 -1.02
N ASN A 42 -27.55 5.15 -0.43
CA ASN A 42 -26.80 4.84 0.78
C ASN A 42 -25.54 3.99 0.55
N HIS A 43 -25.19 3.66 -0.71
CA HIS A 43 -23.90 3.03 -0.98
C HIS A 43 -22.80 4.09 -0.93
N LYS A 44 -22.16 4.20 0.22
CA LYS A 44 -20.92 4.97 0.39
C LYS A 44 -19.91 4.49 -0.66
N PRO A 45 -19.32 5.38 -1.47
CA PRO A 45 -18.43 4.95 -2.54
C PRO A 45 -17.19 4.28 -1.92
N VAL A 46 -16.82 3.13 -2.47
CA VAL A 46 -15.61 2.38 -2.05
C VAL A 46 -14.71 2.29 -3.26
N TYR A 47 -13.56 2.97 -3.18
CA TYR A 47 -12.51 2.85 -4.19
C TYR A 47 -11.57 1.71 -3.81
N ARG A 48 -11.18 0.89 -4.78
CA ARG A 48 -10.21 -0.19 -4.59
C ARG A 48 -9.21 -0.20 -5.74
N ASN A 49 -7.93 -0.27 -5.42
CA ASN A 49 -6.87 -0.42 -6.40
C ASN A 49 -5.75 -1.35 -5.90
N GLN A 50 -4.99 -1.91 -6.83
CA GLN A 50 -3.81 -2.73 -6.56
C GLN A 50 -2.56 -2.02 -7.07
N ILE A 51 -1.59 -1.82 -6.19
CA ILE A 51 -0.32 -1.17 -6.48
C ILE A 51 0.77 -2.22 -6.44
N LEU A 52 1.57 -2.32 -7.51
CA LEU A 52 2.78 -3.14 -7.50
C LEU A 52 3.88 -2.36 -6.78
N ALA A 53 4.30 -2.81 -5.60
CA ALA A 53 5.34 -2.18 -4.81
C ALA A 53 6.13 -3.23 -4.00
N PHE A 54 7.41 -2.96 -3.74
CA PHE A 54 8.27 -3.83 -2.92
C PHE A 54 8.36 -5.30 -3.38
N GLY A 55 8.22 -5.54 -4.68
CA GLY A 55 8.18 -6.88 -5.28
C GLY A 55 6.88 -7.66 -5.01
N THR A 56 5.79 -6.99 -4.61
CA THR A 56 4.50 -7.63 -4.32
C THR A 56 3.31 -6.72 -4.66
N ILE A 57 2.10 -7.23 -4.44
CA ILE A 57 0.86 -6.47 -4.63
C ILE A 57 0.44 -5.87 -3.28
N VAL A 58 0.28 -4.56 -3.26
CA VAL A 58 -0.33 -3.80 -2.18
C VAL A 58 -1.76 -3.45 -2.56
N GLU A 59 -2.75 -3.88 -1.78
CA GLU A 59 -4.15 -3.52 -2.01
C GLU A 59 -4.53 -2.27 -1.21
N LEU A 60 -5.01 -1.25 -1.92
CA LEU A 60 -5.56 -0.03 -1.34
C LEU A 60 -7.07 -0.07 -1.44
N THR A 61 -7.76 -0.02 -0.29
CA THR A 61 -9.22 0.14 -0.24
C THR A 61 -9.54 1.42 0.55
N LEU A 62 -10.25 2.35 -0.08
CA LEU A 62 -10.67 3.63 0.49
C LEU A 62 -12.20 3.66 0.59
N PHE A 63 -12.72 3.82 1.80
CA PHE A 63 -14.16 3.99 2.03
C PHE A 63 -14.57 5.45 1.90
N ASP A 64 -15.84 5.71 1.62
CA ASP A 64 -16.40 7.06 1.47
C ASP A 64 -15.64 7.92 0.44
N THR A 65 -15.01 7.30 -0.55
CA THR A 65 -14.10 7.96 -1.50
C THR A 65 -14.58 7.74 -2.93
N SER A 66 -14.73 8.84 -3.70
CA SER A 66 -15.10 8.79 -5.12
C SER A 66 -13.99 8.15 -5.96
N ASP A 67 -14.33 7.58 -7.12
CA ASP A 67 -13.30 7.00 -8.01
C ASP A 67 -12.24 8.03 -8.44
N THR A 68 -12.65 9.28 -8.68
CA THR A 68 -11.74 10.36 -9.09
C THR A 68 -10.76 10.75 -7.98
N ASP A 69 -11.24 10.83 -6.73
CA ASP A 69 -10.37 11.15 -5.59
C ASP A 69 -9.49 9.95 -5.24
N GLY A 70 -10.05 8.75 -5.28
CA GLY A 70 -9.35 7.49 -5.03
C GLY A 70 -8.21 7.26 -6.01
N GLU A 71 -8.43 7.50 -7.30
CA GLU A 71 -7.38 7.40 -8.33
C GLU A 71 -6.23 8.37 -8.08
N LYS A 72 -6.56 9.62 -7.73
CA LYS A 72 -5.57 10.65 -7.40
C LYS A 72 -4.72 10.22 -6.20
N LEU A 73 -5.37 9.83 -5.10
CA LEU A 73 -4.69 9.39 -3.87
C LEU A 73 -3.86 8.14 -4.12
N SER A 74 -4.39 7.18 -4.89
CA SER A 74 -3.69 5.95 -5.23
C SER A 74 -2.41 6.22 -6.03
N ASN A 75 -2.44 7.17 -6.96
CA ASN A 75 -1.27 7.53 -7.73
C ASN A 75 -0.22 8.26 -6.87
N GLU A 76 -0.64 9.14 -5.97
CA GLU A 76 0.26 9.81 -5.01
C GLU A 76 0.93 8.80 -4.07
N ILE A 77 0.16 7.82 -3.56
CA ILE A 77 0.68 6.73 -2.73
C ILE A 77 1.68 5.87 -3.51
N ARG A 78 1.37 5.52 -4.75
CA ARG A 78 2.28 4.74 -5.61
C ARG A 78 3.63 5.46 -5.76
N LEU A 79 3.61 6.76 -6.07
CA LEU A 79 4.83 7.56 -6.22
C LEU A 79 5.61 7.65 -4.90
N MET A 80 4.92 7.83 -3.77
CA MET A 80 5.56 7.83 -2.45
C MET A 80 6.21 6.49 -2.12
N MET A 81 5.54 5.37 -2.40
CA MET A 81 6.10 4.03 -2.17
C MET A 81 7.31 3.76 -3.05
N GLU A 82 7.28 4.22 -4.30
CA GLU A 82 8.39 4.13 -5.25
C GLU A 82 9.61 4.92 -4.76
N ASP A 83 9.41 6.18 -4.36
CA ASP A 83 10.47 7.04 -3.81
C ASP A 83 11.13 6.44 -2.56
N PHE A 84 10.34 5.98 -1.58
CA PHE A 84 10.90 5.31 -0.40
C PHE A 84 11.57 3.98 -0.75
N HIS A 85 11.04 3.23 -1.72
CA HIS A 85 11.63 1.96 -2.14
C HIS A 85 13.01 2.16 -2.75
N GLU A 86 13.16 3.14 -3.64
CA GLU A 86 14.45 3.51 -4.24
C GLU A 86 15.41 4.07 -3.20
N HIS A 87 14.93 4.97 -2.32
CA HIS A 87 15.73 5.61 -1.30
C HIS A 87 16.31 4.61 -0.27
N TRP A 88 15.49 3.66 0.19
CA TRP A 88 15.87 2.63 1.16
C TRP A 88 16.22 1.26 0.56
N HIS A 89 16.53 1.21 -0.73
CA HIS A 89 16.92 -0.05 -1.36
C HIS A 89 18.23 -0.59 -0.74
N ALA A 90 18.24 -1.85 -0.29
CA ALA A 90 19.35 -2.38 0.52
C ALA A 90 20.61 -2.83 -0.25
N TRP A 91 20.58 -2.88 -1.59
CA TRP A 91 21.63 -3.52 -2.39
C TRP A 91 21.83 -2.94 -3.80
N GLN A 92 20.81 -2.30 -4.37
CA GLN A 92 20.99 -1.45 -5.54
C GLN A 92 21.61 -0.10 -5.15
N ASN A 93 22.07 0.66 -6.13
CA ASN A 93 22.55 2.01 -5.91
C ASN A 93 21.43 2.90 -5.33
N SER A 94 21.55 3.26 -4.07
CA SER A 94 20.55 4.00 -3.30
C SER A 94 21.22 4.90 -2.27
N PRO A 95 20.51 5.92 -1.77
CA PRO A 95 20.91 6.67 -0.59
C PRO A 95 21.27 5.79 0.62
N LEU A 96 20.56 4.69 0.87
CA LEU A 96 20.88 3.76 1.98
C LEU A 96 22.19 2.99 1.75
N THR A 97 22.48 2.54 0.53
CA THR A 97 23.75 1.86 0.22
C THR A 97 24.92 2.84 0.23
N LEU A 98 24.72 4.07 -0.26
CA LEU A 98 25.69 5.16 -0.16
C LEU A 98 25.98 5.53 1.30
N LEU A 99 24.95 5.59 2.14
CA LEU A 99 25.09 5.83 3.58
C LEU A 99 25.93 4.73 4.25
N SER A 100 25.62 3.47 3.96
CA SER A 100 26.37 2.31 4.46
C SER A 100 27.85 2.38 4.07
N GLN A 101 28.13 2.72 2.81
CA GLN A 101 29.49 2.91 2.30
C GLN A 101 30.21 4.07 2.99
N THR A 102 29.53 5.22 3.14
CA THR A 102 30.09 6.42 3.77
C THR A 102 30.45 6.11 5.23
N LEU A 103 29.53 5.54 6.00
CA LEU A 103 29.78 5.16 7.39
C LEU A 103 30.92 4.16 7.54
N SER A 104 31.07 3.22 6.61
CA SER A 104 32.18 2.26 6.61
C SER A 104 33.54 2.92 6.33
N GLN A 105 33.56 4.07 5.66
CA GLN A 105 34.79 4.78 5.27
C GLN A 105 35.17 5.91 6.24
N SER A 106 34.21 6.75 6.62
CA SER A 106 34.43 7.94 7.44
C SER A 106 34.02 7.77 8.91
N GLY A 107 33.25 6.73 9.23
CA GLY A 107 32.64 6.54 10.55
C GLY A 107 31.46 7.48 10.84
N GLN A 108 31.18 8.49 10.00
CA GLN A 108 30.10 9.46 10.23
C GLN A 108 29.49 9.96 8.92
N SER A 109 28.18 10.23 8.95
CA SER A 109 27.45 10.82 7.81
C SER A 109 26.30 11.69 8.29
N GLU A 110 26.02 12.77 7.56
CA GLU A 110 24.74 13.48 7.67
C GLU A 110 23.65 12.62 7.00
N ILE A 111 22.46 12.64 7.60
CA ILE A 111 21.27 11.93 7.10
C ILE A 111 20.05 12.84 7.19
N ASN A 112 19.00 12.52 6.44
CA ASN A 112 17.73 13.26 6.58
C ASN A 112 16.94 12.75 7.80
N ALA A 113 15.84 13.44 8.12
CA ALA A 113 15.01 13.08 9.27
C ALA A 113 14.32 11.71 9.14
N ASP A 114 13.94 11.32 7.92
CA ASP A 114 13.29 10.02 7.67
C ASP A 114 14.27 8.85 7.86
N ASP A 115 15.50 8.99 7.40
CA ASP A 115 16.60 8.04 7.62
C ASP A 115 16.93 7.94 9.11
N ALA A 116 17.03 9.10 9.79
CA ALA A 116 17.30 9.14 11.22
C ALA A 116 16.21 8.41 12.01
N GLU A 117 14.94 8.62 11.67
CA GLU A 117 13.81 7.95 12.32
C GLU A 117 13.81 6.44 12.02
N LEU A 118 13.95 6.04 10.75
CA LEU A 118 13.93 4.65 10.34
C LEU A 118 15.07 3.85 11.00
N ILE A 119 16.30 4.37 10.95
CA ILE A 119 17.47 3.70 11.54
C ILE A 119 17.36 3.69 13.07
N SER A 120 16.93 4.78 13.70
CA SER A 120 16.73 4.79 15.17
C SER A 120 15.73 3.72 15.62
N LYS A 121 14.60 3.59 14.91
CA LYS A 121 13.60 2.57 15.21
C LYS A 121 14.14 1.16 14.97
N SER A 122 14.93 0.94 13.92
CA SER A 122 15.50 -0.37 13.61
C SER A 122 16.54 -0.80 14.67
N LEU A 123 17.38 0.13 15.15
CA LEU A 123 18.30 -0.10 16.27
C LEU A 123 17.55 -0.43 17.57
N ALA A 124 16.48 0.32 17.86
CA ALA A 124 15.64 0.07 19.03
C ALA A 124 14.98 -1.33 18.97
N LEU A 125 14.50 -1.76 17.80
CA LEU A 125 13.96 -3.10 17.58
C LEU A 125 15.03 -4.19 17.74
N SER A 126 16.25 -3.94 17.27
CA SER A 126 17.35 -4.88 17.46
C SER A 126 17.65 -5.10 18.93
N ASN A 127 17.74 -4.01 19.71
CA ASN A 127 17.94 -4.09 21.16
C ASN A 127 16.76 -4.80 21.86
N ALA A 128 15.51 -4.43 21.55
CA ALA A 128 14.32 -5.03 22.14
C ALA A 128 14.20 -6.54 21.85
N SER A 129 14.64 -6.97 20.67
CA SER A 129 14.66 -8.37 20.24
C SER A 129 15.92 -9.13 20.66
N LYS A 130 16.85 -8.49 21.38
CA LYS A 130 18.16 -9.05 21.76
C LYS A 130 18.95 -9.56 20.55
N GLY A 131 18.92 -8.81 19.45
CA GLY A 131 19.65 -9.11 18.22
C GLY A 131 18.95 -10.11 17.28
N LEU A 132 17.75 -10.61 17.59
CA LEU A 132 17.00 -11.47 16.67
C LEU A 132 16.55 -10.73 15.41
N PHE A 133 16.27 -9.43 15.53
CA PHE A 133 16.27 -8.50 14.41
C PHE A 133 17.62 -7.76 14.39
N HIS A 134 18.26 -7.67 13.24
CA HIS A 134 19.57 -7.01 13.12
C HIS A 134 19.66 -6.23 11.80
N PRO A 135 19.59 -4.88 11.84
CA PRO A 135 19.49 -4.03 10.65
C PRO A 135 20.77 -3.98 9.82
N ALA A 136 21.91 -4.47 10.34
CA ALA A 136 23.20 -4.45 9.64
C ALA A 136 23.64 -5.84 9.12
N LEU A 137 22.69 -6.73 8.77
CA LEU A 137 22.99 -8.06 8.22
C LEU A 137 23.14 -8.08 6.69
N GLY A 138 23.30 -6.92 6.03
CA GLY A 138 23.30 -6.83 4.57
C GLY A 138 24.29 -7.77 3.89
N GLU A 139 25.53 -7.90 4.40
CA GLU A 139 26.52 -8.82 3.83
C GLU A 139 26.08 -10.29 3.93
N LEU A 140 25.51 -10.69 5.07
CA LEU A 140 25.03 -12.06 5.27
C LEU A 140 23.87 -12.36 4.34
N ILE A 141 22.91 -11.43 4.23
CA ILE A 141 21.75 -11.55 3.34
C ILE A 141 22.20 -11.64 1.87
N SER A 142 23.21 -10.85 1.49
CA SER A 142 23.84 -10.91 0.16
C SER A 142 24.50 -12.26 -0.10
N ALA A 143 25.27 -12.79 0.85
CA ALA A 143 25.96 -14.08 0.73
C ALA A 143 24.98 -15.26 0.56
N TRP A 144 23.76 -15.15 1.09
CA TRP A 144 22.69 -16.11 0.87
C TRP A 144 21.96 -15.95 -0.48
N GLY A 145 22.27 -14.91 -1.25
CA GLY A 145 21.73 -14.68 -2.58
C GLY A 145 20.43 -13.88 -2.63
N PHE A 146 20.02 -13.24 -1.53
CA PHE A 146 18.80 -12.42 -1.49
C PHE A 146 18.98 -11.01 -2.09
N HIS A 147 20.23 -10.62 -2.38
CA HIS A 147 20.58 -9.38 -3.08
C HIS A 147 20.94 -9.65 -4.53
N SER A 148 20.21 -10.54 -5.18
CA SER A 148 20.42 -10.94 -6.57
C SER A 148 19.10 -11.39 -7.18
N ASP A 149 18.91 -11.08 -8.46
CA ASP A 149 17.81 -11.66 -9.25
C ASP A 149 18.12 -13.12 -9.64
N GLU A 150 19.40 -13.51 -9.61
CA GLU A 150 19.87 -14.86 -9.85
C GLU A 150 20.20 -15.55 -8.52
N LEU A 151 19.51 -16.65 -8.22
CA LEU A 151 19.76 -17.44 -7.01
C LEU A 151 21.05 -18.25 -7.15
N PRO A 152 21.89 -18.31 -6.10
CA PRO A 152 23.09 -19.12 -6.10
C PRO A 152 22.74 -20.61 -6.15
N LEU A 153 23.61 -21.42 -6.76
CA LEU A 153 23.42 -22.86 -6.88
C LEU A 153 23.60 -23.62 -5.55
N SER A 154 24.23 -22.97 -4.55
CA SER A 154 24.53 -23.55 -3.25
C SER A 154 24.55 -22.46 -2.16
N PRO A 155 24.29 -22.81 -0.90
CA PRO A 155 24.43 -21.88 0.22
C PRO A 155 25.91 -21.42 0.39
N PRO A 156 26.15 -20.29 1.08
CA PRO A 156 27.50 -19.86 1.40
C PRO A 156 28.21 -20.87 2.29
N SER A 157 29.55 -20.90 2.21
CA SER A 157 30.36 -21.78 3.05
C SER A 157 30.31 -21.34 4.53
N GLU A 158 30.53 -22.27 5.46
CA GLU A 158 30.60 -21.94 6.89
C GLU A 158 31.72 -20.92 7.18
N GLN A 159 32.84 -20.99 6.45
CA GLN A 159 33.91 -20.01 6.56
C GLN A 159 33.43 -18.60 6.17
N THR A 160 32.73 -18.48 5.05
CA THR A 160 32.15 -17.19 4.59
C THR A 160 31.17 -16.63 5.61
N ILE A 161 30.30 -17.47 6.17
CA ILE A 161 29.35 -17.05 7.21
C ILE A 161 30.12 -16.53 8.44
N ASN A 162 31.10 -17.29 8.92
CA ASN A 162 31.88 -16.91 10.10
C ASN A 162 32.69 -15.63 9.88
N ASP A 163 33.27 -15.43 8.70
CA ASP A 163 34.01 -14.21 8.35
C ASP A 163 33.10 -12.98 8.44
N ILE A 164 31.89 -13.05 7.88
CA ILE A 164 30.89 -11.98 7.96
C ILE A 164 30.43 -11.75 9.40
N LEU A 165 30.12 -12.82 10.15
CA LEU A 165 29.66 -12.69 11.53
C LEU A 165 30.71 -12.05 12.46
N ASN A 166 32.00 -12.28 12.19
CA ASN A 166 33.10 -11.69 12.94
C ASN A 166 33.34 -10.20 12.60
N THR A 167 32.84 -9.73 11.46
CA THR A 167 32.95 -8.33 11.02
C THR A 167 31.68 -7.51 11.27
N LEU A 168 30.61 -8.12 11.78
CA LEU A 168 29.37 -7.40 12.09
C LEU A 168 29.62 -6.27 13.11
N PRO A 169 29.11 -5.05 12.84
CA PRO A 169 29.27 -3.93 13.75
C PRO A 169 28.47 -4.16 15.03
N THR A 170 29.03 -3.74 16.17
CA THR A 170 28.26 -3.71 17.42
C THR A 170 27.30 -2.51 17.37
N LEU A 171 25.99 -2.78 17.35
CA LEU A 171 24.98 -1.75 17.09
C LEU A 171 24.85 -0.69 18.20
N ASP A 172 25.36 -0.95 19.41
CA ASP A 172 25.41 0.04 20.51
C ASP A 172 26.44 1.16 20.25
N GLN A 173 27.36 0.95 19.31
CA GLN A 173 28.31 1.94 18.82
C GLN A 173 27.78 2.74 17.62
N ILE A 174 26.52 2.51 17.23
CA ILE A 174 25.82 3.33 16.23
C ILE A 174 24.97 4.35 16.96
N THR A 175 25.27 5.63 16.78
CA THR A 175 24.56 6.73 17.43
C THR A 175 24.03 7.71 16.40
N ILE A 176 22.88 8.32 16.70
CA ILE A 176 22.27 9.36 15.85
C ILE A 176 22.00 10.58 16.73
N THR A 177 22.66 11.70 16.43
CA THR A 177 22.49 12.98 17.15
C THR A 177 22.41 14.11 16.13
N ASN A 178 21.37 14.96 16.21
CA ASN A 178 21.17 16.10 15.30
C ASN A 178 21.27 15.71 13.81
N ASN A 179 20.64 14.60 13.41
CA ASN A 179 20.69 14.06 12.05
C ASN A 179 22.10 13.70 11.54
N VAL A 180 23.05 13.48 12.45
CA VAL A 180 24.35 12.89 12.15
C VAL A 180 24.37 11.48 12.74
N ILE A 181 24.61 10.49 11.88
CA ILE A 181 24.85 9.11 12.29
C ILE A 181 26.35 8.87 12.41
N SER A 182 26.75 8.20 13.49
CA SER A 182 28.13 7.78 13.76
C SER A 182 28.20 6.28 13.97
N ASN A 183 29.27 5.66 13.50
CA ASN A 183 29.66 4.28 13.72
C ASN A 183 31.04 4.25 14.38
N ASP A 184 31.08 4.15 15.70
CA ASP A 184 32.32 4.21 16.48
C ASP A 184 33.03 2.84 16.59
N SER A 185 32.45 1.78 15.99
CA SER A 185 33.04 0.44 16.00
C SER A 185 34.27 0.30 15.12
N GLY A 186 34.39 1.15 14.09
CA GLY A 186 35.39 1.03 13.03
C GLY A 186 35.18 -0.19 12.11
N GLN A 187 34.12 -0.98 12.30
CA GLN A 187 33.74 -2.07 11.43
C GLN A 187 32.87 -1.56 10.29
N ALA A 188 32.98 -2.18 9.11
CA ALA A 188 32.10 -1.88 7.99
C ALA A 188 30.64 -2.20 8.36
N ILE A 189 29.72 -1.44 7.79
CA ILE A 189 28.29 -1.58 8.04
C ILE A 189 27.55 -1.68 6.71
N HIS A 190 26.64 -2.65 6.65
CA HIS A 190 25.78 -2.89 5.49
C HIS A 190 24.34 -2.98 5.96
N PHE A 191 23.61 -1.87 5.84
CA PHE A 191 22.22 -1.83 6.25
C PHE A 191 21.33 -2.64 5.30
N ASP A 192 20.52 -3.52 5.87
CA ASP A 192 19.34 -4.07 5.22
C ASP A 192 18.14 -3.85 6.15
N LEU A 193 17.28 -2.93 5.72
CA LEU A 193 16.11 -2.52 6.47
C LEU A 193 14.84 -3.14 5.88
N GLY A 194 14.94 -4.07 4.91
CA GLY A 194 13.79 -4.61 4.18
C GLY A 194 12.75 -5.30 5.07
N GLY A 195 13.20 -5.92 6.17
CA GLY A 195 12.34 -6.53 7.19
C GLY A 195 11.54 -5.55 8.05
N PHE A 196 11.78 -4.24 7.93
CA PHE A 196 11.13 -3.20 8.74
C PHE A 196 10.61 -2.02 7.91
N ALA A 197 11.39 -1.54 6.93
CA ALA A 197 11.11 -0.37 6.12
C ALA A 197 9.75 -0.42 5.42
N LYS A 198 9.32 -1.58 4.92
CA LYS A 198 8.00 -1.74 4.30
C LYS A 198 6.87 -1.35 5.25
N GLY A 199 6.96 -1.72 6.53
CA GLY A 199 5.99 -1.33 7.56
C GLY A 199 5.98 0.18 7.79
N VAL A 200 7.17 0.80 7.84
CA VAL A 200 7.28 2.26 7.98
C VAL A 200 6.67 3.00 6.79
N ILE A 201 6.83 2.50 5.56
CA ILE A 201 6.22 3.11 4.38
C ILE A 201 4.69 3.00 4.43
N ILE A 202 4.14 1.89 4.94
CA ILE A 202 2.71 1.75 5.20
C ILE A 202 2.24 2.75 6.26
N ASP A 203 2.99 2.95 7.35
CA ASP A 203 2.66 3.95 8.37
C ASP A 203 2.64 5.36 7.77
N ARG A 204 3.63 5.73 6.94
CA ARG A 204 3.67 7.01 6.22
C ARG A 204 2.49 7.17 5.26
N THR A 205 2.11 6.09 4.58
CA THR A 205 0.93 6.07 3.69
C THR A 205 -0.36 6.32 4.47
N ILE A 206 -0.51 5.73 5.65
CA ILE A 206 -1.65 5.97 6.54
C ILE A 206 -1.67 7.41 7.04
N GLU A 207 -0.53 7.96 7.47
CA GLU A 207 -0.41 9.36 7.87
C GLU A 207 -0.78 10.32 6.73
N TYR A 208 -0.34 10.01 5.52
CA TYR A 208 -0.69 10.74 4.31
C TYR A 208 -2.20 10.76 4.06
N LEU A 209 -2.82 9.58 4.05
CA LEU A 209 -4.27 9.43 3.86
C LEU A 209 -5.08 10.18 4.92
N ARG A 210 -4.66 10.14 6.19
CA ARG A 210 -5.29 10.93 7.26
C ARG A 210 -5.21 12.42 7.01
N LYS A 211 -4.06 12.93 6.56
CA LYS A 211 -3.90 14.35 6.18
C LYS A 211 -4.77 14.72 4.98
N ALA A 212 -5.03 13.77 4.08
CA ALA A 212 -5.94 13.93 2.96
C ALA A 212 -7.44 13.78 3.34
N GLY A 213 -7.76 13.54 4.61
CA GLY A 213 -9.14 13.46 5.11
C GLY A 213 -9.76 12.06 5.08
N ILE A 214 -8.97 11.03 4.74
CA ILE A 214 -9.40 9.62 4.80
C ILE A 214 -9.16 9.08 6.22
N ASN A 215 -10.19 8.53 6.87
CA ASN A 215 -10.15 8.06 8.26
C ASN A 215 -10.46 6.57 8.40
#